data_AF-A0A3B8M1J2-F1
#
_entry.id   AF-A0A3B8M1J2-F1
#
_cell.length_a   1.000
_cell.length_b   1.000
_cell.length_c   1.000
_cell.angle_alpha   90.00
_cell.angle_beta   90.00
_cell.angle_gamma   90.00
#
_symmetry.space_group_name_H-M   'P 1'
#
loop_
_entity.id
_entity.type
_entity.pdbx_description
1 polymer ?
#
loop_
_entity_poly.entity_id
_entity_poly.type
_entity_poly.pdbx_seq_one_letter_code
_entity_poly.pdbx_strand_id
1 'polypeptide(L)'
;TAPLLFSALPQIDAELLGRRSAFIGLYLGRLVADLPVGHPVALIGHSHGCRTVSSALHVLGGGQVQGYVLADRPKHPRRIRAIFAAAAMDHHWLNPDQRYGRAIDVAETVVNLRNHRDTVLKIYPLRHPLSNKALANVGFTVQDRVMMGQRAKRVHELDVSGVVGSNHSWPAYYARPEIARSVVEHVYFLPVESGTKSSTKEKAGPTRIR
;
A
#
# COMPACT_ATOMS: atom_id res chain seq x y z
N THR A 1 16.30 30.43 -8.99
CA THR A 1 15.60 29.32 -8.32
C THR A 1 14.29 29.86 -7.75
N ALA A 2 13.16 29.57 -8.39
CA ALA A 2 11.87 30.03 -7.90
C ALA A 2 11.51 29.27 -6.61
N PRO A 3 11.05 29.94 -5.54
CA PRO A 3 10.66 29.27 -4.31
C PRO A 3 9.47 28.36 -4.61
N LEU A 4 9.43 27.19 -3.95
CA LEU A 4 8.26 26.32 -3.92
C LEU A 4 7.10 27.11 -3.29
N LEU A 5 6.29 27.75 -4.14
CA LEU A 5 5.02 28.32 -3.75
C LEU A 5 4.10 27.15 -3.38
N PHE A 6 4.06 26.83 -2.08
CA PHE A 6 2.90 26.18 -1.50
C PHE A 6 1.69 27.03 -1.87
N SER A 7 0.78 26.50 -2.68
CA SER A 7 -0.43 27.24 -3.03
C SER A 7 -1.25 27.47 -1.75
N ALA A 8 -1.96 28.59 -1.65
CA ALA A 8 -2.82 28.91 -0.51
C ALA A 8 -4.03 27.94 -0.36
N LEU A 9 -4.10 26.89 -1.18
CA LEU A 9 -5.16 25.89 -1.22
C LEU A 9 -4.55 24.50 -0.96
N PRO A 10 -4.62 23.99 0.29
CA PRO A 10 -4.08 22.69 0.69
C PRO A 10 -4.52 21.51 -0.20
N GLN A 11 -5.68 21.62 -0.84
CA GLN A 11 -6.25 20.64 -1.77
C GLN A 11 -5.41 20.50 -3.06
N ILE A 12 -5.00 21.63 -3.65
CA ILE A 12 -4.19 21.66 -4.87
C ILE A 12 -2.81 21.07 -4.60
N ASP A 13 -2.25 21.38 -3.43
CA ASP A 13 -0.95 20.85 -3.02
C ASP A 13 -1.02 19.34 -2.78
N ALA A 14 -2.05 18.83 -2.10
CA ALA A 14 -2.24 17.40 -1.88
C ALA A 14 -2.38 16.59 -3.19
N GLU A 15 -3.09 17.11 -4.20
CA GLU A 15 -3.18 16.44 -5.50
C GLU A 15 -1.86 16.54 -6.28
N LEU A 16 -1.18 17.69 -6.27
CA LEU A 16 0.13 17.86 -6.91
C LEU A 16 1.17 16.92 -6.31
N LEU A 17 1.29 16.89 -4.97
CA LEU A 17 2.16 15.98 -4.23
C LEU A 17 1.78 14.52 -4.50
N GLY A 18 0.48 14.23 -4.58
CA GLY A 18 -0.03 12.93 -4.94
C GLY A 18 0.39 12.47 -6.36
N ARG A 19 0.37 13.37 -7.35
CA ARG A 19 0.84 13.09 -8.72
C ARG A 19 2.36 12.95 -8.78
N ARG A 20 3.11 13.81 -8.09
CA ARG A 20 4.57 13.69 -7.96
C ARG A 20 4.96 12.36 -7.32
N SER A 21 4.27 11.97 -6.25
CA SER A 21 4.50 10.69 -5.58
C SER A 21 4.26 9.48 -6.48
N ALA A 22 3.18 9.51 -7.28
CA ALA A 22 2.92 8.47 -8.27
C ALA A 22 4.02 8.42 -9.35
N PHE A 23 4.51 9.58 -9.79
CA PHE A 23 5.61 9.67 -10.76
C PHE A 23 6.90 9.08 -10.20
N ILE A 24 7.24 9.35 -8.93
CA ILE A 24 8.40 8.76 -8.25
C ILE A 24 8.34 7.23 -8.26
N GLY A 25 7.13 6.65 -8.27
CA GLY A 25 6.92 5.21 -8.37
C GLY A 25 7.53 4.58 -9.63
N LEU A 26 7.72 5.34 -10.71
CA LEU A 26 8.42 4.87 -11.92
C LEU A 26 9.88 4.51 -11.61
N TYR A 27 10.59 5.37 -10.89
CA TYR A 27 11.97 5.14 -10.49
C TYR A 27 12.08 3.98 -9.50
N LEU A 28 11.16 3.88 -8.54
CA LEU A 28 11.09 2.73 -7.63
C LEU A 28 10.84 1.43 -8.39
N GLY A 29 9.93 1.45 -9.37
CA GLY A 29 9.66 0.29 -10.23
C GLY A 29 10.90 -0.14 -11.01
N ARG A 30 11.66 0.82 -11.55
CA ARG A 30 12.93 0.53 -12.23
C ARG A 30 13.98 -0.04 -11.29
N LEU A 31 14.16 0.55 -10.11
CA LEU A 31 15.07 0.04 -9.09
C LEU A 31 14.76 -1.42 -8.73
N VAL A 32 13.49 -1.74 -8.48
CA VAL A 32 13.06 -3.11 -8.15
C VAL A 32 13.25 -4.08 -9.33
N ALA A 33 13.07 -3.60 -10.56
CA ALA A 33 13.32 -4.37 -11.77
C ALA A 33 14.80 -4.74 -11.94
N ASP A 34 15.70 -3.81 -11.59
CA ASP A 34 17.15 -3.96 -11.76
C ASP A 34 17.83 -4.78 -10.65
N LEU A 35 17.13 -5.07 -9.54
CA LEU A 35 17.67 -5.94 -8.49
C LEU A 35 18.02 -7.33 -9.05
N PRO A 36 19.00 -8.06 -8.48
CA PRO A 36 19.30 -9.42 -8.93
C PRO A 36 18.10 -10.35 -8.81
N VAL A 37 18.02 -11.35 -9.70
CA VAL A 37 16.95 -12.35 -9.71
C VAL A 37 16.91 -13.09 -8.37
N GLY A 38 15.71 -13.49 -7.93
CA GLY A 38 15.52 -14.28 -6.71
C GLY A 38 15.53 -13.49 -5.40
N HIS A 39 15.85 -12.20 -5.41
CA HIS A 39 15.87 -11.39 -4.19
C HIS A 39 14.46 -10.88 -3.86
N PRO A 40 13.83 -11.33 -2.75
CA PRO A 40 12.51 -10.84 -2.40
C PRO A 40 12.57 -9.38 -1.91
N VAL A 41 11.48 -8.64 -2.08
CA VAL A 41 11.42 -7.21 -1.72
C VAL A 41 10.16 -6.93 -0.90
N ALA A 42 10.35 -6.28 0.25
CA ALA A 42 9.27 -5.68 1.02
C ALA A 42 9.26 -4.16 0.79
N LEU A 43 8.12 -3.62 0.39
CA LEU A 43 7.91 -2.20 0.17
C LEU A 43 6.96 -1.64 1.23
N ILE A 44 7.38 -0.58 1.92
CA ILE A 44 6.53 0.10 2.91
C ILE A 44 6.26 1.51 2.40
N GLY A 45 4.98 1.79 2.14
CA GLY A 45 4.51 3.13 1.80
C GLY A 45 3.84 3.79 3.00
N HIS A 46 4.12 5.07 3.21
CA HIS A 46 3.38 5.91 4.15
C HIS A 46 2.66 7.04 3.42
N SER A 47 1.38 7.26 3.70
CA SER A 47 0.59 8.35 3.09
C SER A 47 0.66 8.34 1.56
N HIS A 48 1.15 9.41 0.94
CA HIS A 48 1.40 9.45 -0.51
C HIS A 48 2.45 8.45 -0.97
N GLY A 49 3.37 7.98 -0.13
CA GLY A 49 4.30 6.89 -0.45
C GLY A 49 3.58 5.60 -0.83
N CYS A 50 2.34 5.37 -0.37
CA CYS A 50 1.52 4.27 -0.86
C CYS A 50 1.17 4.42 -2.35
N ARG A 51 1.06 5.65 -2.87
CA ARG A 51 0.94 5.91 -4.32
C ARG A 51 2.24 5.59 -5.04
N THR A 52 3.40 5.90 -4.47
CA THR A 52 4.72 5.50 -5.03
C THR A 52 4.82 3.99 -5.15
N VAL A 53 4.53 3.25 -4.07
CA VAL A 53 4.58 1.78 -4.07
C VAL A 53 3.56 1.18 -5.04
N SER A 54 2.32 1.67 -5.02
CA SER A 54 1.27 1.21 -5.95
C SER A 54 1.64 1.47 -7.41
N SER A 55 2.19 2.64 -7.71
CA SER A 55 2.69 2.99 -9.04
C SER A 55 3.82 2.07 -9.49
N ALA A 56 4.81 1.82 -8.61
CA ALA A 56 5.92 0.91 -8.89
C ALA A 56 5.43 -0.51 -9.22
N LEU A 57 4.53 -1.06 -8.39
CA LEU A 57 3.91 -2.35 -8.62
C LEU A 57 3.08 -2.37 -9.91
N HIS A 58 2.35 -1.29 -10.19
CA HIS A 58 1.53 -1.18 -11.39
C HIS A 58 2.37 -1.27 -12.67
N VAL A 59 3.48 -0.52 -12.75
CA VAL A 59 4.35 -0.54 -13.94
C VAL A 59 5.17 -1.82 -14.06
N LEU A 60 5.58 -2.43 -12.95
CA LEU A 60 6.15 -3.78 -12.94
C LEU A 60 5.16 -4.80 -13.53
N GLY A 61 3.86 -4.59 -13.30
CA GLY A 61 2.77 -5.41 -13.85
C GLY A 61 2.44 -5.10 -15.31
N GLY A 62 3.18 -4.20 -15.97
CA GLY A 62 2.90 -3.75 -17.33
C GLY A 62 1.85 -2.64 -17.44
N GLY A 63 1.46 -2.04 -16.32
CA GLY A 63 0.62 -0.87 -16.31
C GLY A 63 1.34 0.41 -16.77
N GLN A 64 0.56 1.47 -16.94
CA GLN A 64 1.05 2.79 -17.34
C GLN A 64 0.76 3.80 -16.23
N VAL A 65 1.74 4.64 -15.89
CA VAL A 65 1.56 5.74 -14.93
C VAL A 65 1.94 7.05 -15.60
N GLN A 66 0.97 7.96 -15.67
CA GLN A 66 1.15 9.31 -16.24
C GLN A 66 1.75 9.30 -17.66
N GLY A 67 1.34 8.35 -18.49
CA GLY A 67 1.86 8.20 -19.86
C GLY A 67 3.11 7.32 -19.98
N TYR A 68 3.77 6.97 -18.88
CA TYR A 68 5.01 6.19 -18.88
C TYR A 68 4.76 4.72 -18.56
N VAL A 69 5.50 3.85 -19.25
CA VAL A 69 5.56 2.42 -19.00
C VAL A 69 7.00 2.04 -18.65
N LEU A 70 7.18 0.94 -17.91
CA LEU A 70 8.52 0.45 -17.60
C LEU A 70 9.10 -0.27 -18.83
N ALA A 71 10.20 0.27 -19.38
CA ALA A 71 10.99 -0.40 -20.42
C ALA A 71 11.66 -1.67 -19.87
N ASP A 72 11.81 -2.69 -20.72
CA ASP A 72 12.49 -3.96 -20.41
C ASP A 72 12.04 -4.60 -19.11
N ARG A 73 10.74 -4.86 -19.00
CA ARG A 73 10.16 -5.45 -17.79
C ARG A 73 10.87 -6.75 -17.41
N PRO A 74 11.08 -7.01 -16.11
CA PRO A 74 11.64 -8.28 -15.65
C PRO A 74 10.84 -9.46 -16.19
N LYS A 75 11.53 -10.39 -16.85
CA LYS A 75 10.91 -11.61 -17.38
C LYS A 75 10.59 -12.63 -16.28
N HIS A 76 11.25 -12.52 -15.13
CA HIS A 76 11.12 -13.47 -14.02
C HIS A 76 10.26 -12.90 -12.90
N PRO A 77 9.33 -13.70 -12.34
CA PRO A 77 8.55 -13.28 -11.19
C PRO A 77 9.46 -13.09 -9.97
N ARG A 78 9.34 -11.94 -9.31
CA ARG A 78 9.96 -11.65 -8.02
C ARG A 78 8.90 -11.68 -6.93
N ARG A 79 9.24 -12.22 -5.77
CA ARG A 79 8.39 -12.12 -4.59
C ARG A 79 8.42 -10.68 -4.06
N ILE A 80 7.31 -9.97 -4.19
CA ILE A 80 7.17 -8.60 -3.73
C ILE A 80 6.01 -8.52 -2.75
N ARG A 81 6.22 -7.92 -1.59
CA ARG A 81 5.19 -7.71 -0.56
C ARG A 81 5.08 -6.22 -0.27
N ALA A 82 3.88 -5.72 -0.02
CA ALA A 82 3.65 -4.31 0.24
C ALA A 82 2.91 -4.09 1.56
N ILE A 83 3.32 -3.06 2.30
CA ILE A 83 2.61 -2.58 3.49
C ILE A 83 2.27 -1.12 3.28
N PHE A 84 1.00 -0.78 3.46
CA PHE A 84 0.49 0.58 3.33
C PHE A 84 0.09 1.13 4.69
N ALA A 85 0.86 2.11 5.17
CA ALA A 85 0.55 2.91 6.35
C ALA A 85 -0.12 4.22 5.93
N ALA A 86 -1.25 4.56 6.55
CA ALA A 86 -1.95 5.82 6.28
C ALA A 86 -2.23 6.09 4.79
N ALA A 87 -2.48 5.05 3.98
CA ALA A 87 -2.65 5.10 2.53
C ALA A 87 -3.57 6.23 2.03
N ALA A 88 -2.96 7.33 1.57
CA ALA A 88 -3.64 8.51 1.02
C ALA A 88 -3.91 8.32 -0.48
N MET A 89 -4.69 7.31 -0.82
CA MET A 89 -5.15 6.98 -2.16
C MET A 89 -6.58 6.45 -2.10
N ASP A 90 -7.35 6.52 -3.18
CA ASP A 90 -8.74 6.08 -3.14
C ASP A 90 -8.81 4.56 -2.97
N HIS A 91 -9.78 4.09 -2.18
CA HIS A 91 -9.89 2.67 -1.85
C HIS A 91 -9.97 1.73 -3.06
N HIS A 92 -10.62 2.19 -4.14
CA HIS A 92 -10.82 1.41 -5.36
C HIS A 92 -9.62 1.45 -6.32
N TRP A 93 -8.58 2.26 -6.09
CA TRP A 93 -7.50 2.44 -7.09
C TRP A 93 -6.68 1.17 -7.38
N LEU A 94 -6.73 0.15 -6.51
CA LEU A 94 -6.10 -1.16 -6.74
C LEU A 94 -7.02 -2.17 -7.44
N ASN A 95 -8.30 -1.85 -7.65
CA ASN A 95 -9.21 -2.75 -8.37
C ASN A 95 -8.75 -2.91 -9.83
N PRO A 96 -9.12 -4.01 -10.49
CA PRO A 96 -8.86 -4.17 -11.93
C PRO A 96 -9.37 -2.95 -12.73
N ASP A 97 -8.60 -2.59 -13.76
CA ASP A 97 -8.88 -1.46 -14.66
C ASP A 97 -8.94 -0.07 -13.99
N GLN A 98 -8.56 0.03 -12.72
CA GLN A 98 -8.38 1.30 -12.01
C GLN A 98 -6.92 1.77 -12.09
N ARG A 99 -6.66 2.95 -11.50
CA ARG A 99 -5.39 3.69 -11.61
C ARG A 99 -4.14 2.84 -11.37
N TYR A 100 -4.18 1.87 -10.46
CA TYR A 100 -3.09 0.95 -10.17
C TYR A 100 -3.52 -0.51 -10.28
N GLY A 101 -4.49 -0.84 -11.15
CA GLY A 101 -5.14 -2.16 -11.17
C GLY A 101 -4.23 -3.37 -11.44
N ARG A 102 -3.05 -3.14 -12.03
CA ARG A 102 -1.99 -4.17 -12.19
C ARG A 102 -1.13 -4.43 -10.94
N ALA A 103 -1.24 -3.61 -9.90
CA ALA A 103 -0.34 -3.71 -8.74
C ALA A 103 -0.49 -5.04 -7.98
N ILE A 104 -1.72 -5.54 -7.84
CA ILE A 104 -2.01 -6.81 -7.14
C ILE A 104 -1.61 -8.04 -7.97
N ASP A 105 -1.47 -7.90 -9.30
CA ASP A 105 -0.98 -8.98 -10.15
C ASP A 105 0.48 -9.33 -9.82
N VAL A 106 1.27 -8.31 -9.43
CA VAL A 106 2.70 -8.42 -9.12
C VAL A 106 2.96 -8.71 -7.64
N ALA A 107 2.20 -8.09 -6.73
CA ALA A 107 2.41 -8.28 -5.31
C ALA A 107 1.91 -9.66 -4.85
N GLU A 108 2.75 -10.38 -4.10
CA GLU A 108 2.37 -11.60 -3.36
C GLU A 108 1.32 -11.26 -2.30
N THR A 109 1.49 -10.12 -1.63
CA THR A 109 0.55 -9.61 -0.63
C THR A 109 0.61 -8.08 -0.53
N VAL A 110 -0.52 -7.46 -0.23
CA VAL A 110 -0.65 -6.04 0.12
C VAL A 110 -1.41 -5.93 1.43
N VAL A 111 -0.75 -5.41 2.46
CA VAL A 111 -1.34 -5.18 3.78
C VAL A 111 -1.70 -3.72 3.92
N ASN A 112 -2.97 -3.41 4.13
CA ASN A 112 -3.43 -2.07 4.47
C ASN A 112 -3.55 -1.92 5.99
N LEU A 113 -2.75 -1.04 6.57
CA LEU A 113 -2.89 -0.62 7.97
C LEU A 113 -4.00 0.43 8.03
N ARG A 114 -5.23 -0.04 8.24
CA ARG A 114 -6.41 0.80 8.27
C ARG A 114 -6.45 1.59 9.57
N ASN A 115 -6.59 2.90 9.45
CA ASN A 115 -6.86 3.81 10.54
C ASN A 115 -8.11 4.67 10.22
N HIS A 116 -9.27 4.27 10.73
CA HIS A 116 -10.51 5.03 10.54
C HIS A 116 -10.58 6.29 11.42
N ARG A 117 -9.65 6.46 12.39
CA ARG A 117 -9.57 7.61 13.30
C ARG A 117 -8.65 8.72 12.80
N ASP A 118 -7.80 8.46 11.82
CA ASP A 118 -6.89 9.43 11.19
C ASP A 118 -7.65 10.67 10.70
N THR A 119 -7.28 11.84 11.22
CA THR A 119 -7.97 13.11 10.92
C THR A 119 -7.67 13.62 9.52
N VAL A 120 -6.44 13.43 9.03
CA VAL A 120 -6.03 13.83 7.67
C VAL A 120 -6.78 12.99 6.63
N LEU A 121 -6.89 11.68 6.87
CA LEU A 121 -7.59 10.79 5.94
C LEU A 121 -9.12 10.96 5.95
N LYS A 122 -9.71 11.50 7.01
CA LYS A 122 -11.15 11.86 7.03
C LYS A 122 -11.48 13.02 6.10
N ILE A 123 -10.57 13.98 5.98
CA ILE A 123 -10.73 15.15 5.10
C ILE A 123 -10.16 14.91 3.69
N TYR A 124 -9.44 13.81 3.47
CA TYR A 124 -8.90 13.41 2.17
C TYR A 124 -9.89 13.47 1.00
N PRO A 125 -11.19 13.11 1.16
CA PRO A 125 -12.16 13.24 0.08
C PRO A 125 -12.34 14.67 -0.46
N LEU A 126 -11.96 15.68 0.33
CA LEU A 126 -12.08 17.09 -0.05
C LEU A 126 -10.98 17.55 -1.02
N ARG A 127 -10.01 16.71 -1.40
CA ARG A 127 -8.90 17.12 -2.26
C ARG A 127 -9.31 17.54 -3.68
N HIS A 128 -10.44 17.03 -4.19
CA HIS A 128 -10.98 17.33 -5.52
C HIS A 128 -12.42 16.79 -5.64
N PRO A 129 -13.32 17.40 -6.45
CA PRO A 129 -14.63 16.85 -6.77
C PRO A 129 -14.61 15.36 -7.15
N LEU A 130 -15.63 14.59 -6.74
CA LEU A 130 -15.78 13.15 -7.06
C LEU A 130 -14.66 12.24 -6.53
N SER A 131 -13.81 12.76 -5.66
CA SER A 131 -12.82 11.97 -4.94
C SER A 131 -13.51 10.92 -4.04
N ASN A 132 -12.95 9.72 -3.98
CA ASN A 132 -13.41 8.69 -3.06
C ASN A 132 -12.69 8.75 -1.71
N LYS A 133 -13.18 7.95 -0.75
CA LYS A 133 -12.57 7.83 0.57
C LYS A 133 -11.19 7.16 0.49
N ALA A 134 -10.28 7.58 1.37
CA ALA A 134 -8.93 7.04 1.45
C ALA A 134 -8.94 5.55 1.82
N LEU A 135 -8.08 4.75 1.19
CA LEU A 135 -7.94 3.32 1.45
C LEU A 135 -7.64 3.03 2.92
N ALA A 136 -6.73 3.78 3.55
CA ALA A 136 -6.44 3.56 4.96
C ALA A 136 -7.56 4.08 5.89
N ASN A 137 -8.53 4.84 5.40
CA ASN A 137 -9.68 5.23 6.21
C ASN A 137 -10.78 4.15 6.19
N VAL A 138 -11.20 3.74 4.99
CA VAL A 138 -12.35 2.83 4.82
C VAL A 138 -11.97 1.37 4.65
N GLY A 139 -10.72 1.07 4.31
CA GLY A 139 -10.30 -0.28 3.99
C GLY A 139 -10.67 -0.73 2.57
N PHE A 140 -10.45 -2.01 2.30
CA PHE A 140 -10.97 -2.65 1.09
C PHE A 140 -12.43 -3.03 1.31
N THR A 141 -13.33 -2.32 0.64
CA THR A 141 -14.78 -2.53 0.77
C THR A 141 -15.20 -3.89 0.21
N VAL A 142 -16.44 -4.30 0.53
CA VAL A 142 -17.04 -5.51 -0.07
C VAL A 142 -17.04 -5.42 -1.59
N GLN A 143 -17.39 -4.26 -2.16
CA GLN A 143 -17.37 -4.04 -3.60
C GLN A 143 -15.96 -4.17 -4.19
N ASP A 144 -14.94 -3.62 -3.52
CA ASP A 144 -13.55 -3.79 -3.97
C ASP A 144 -13.16 -5.26 -4.00
N ARG A 145 -13.51 -6.02 -2.96
CA ARG A 145 -13.21 -7.47 -2.89
C ARG A 145 -13.92 -8.26 -3.98
N VAL A 146 -15.17 -7.91 -4.30
CA VAL A 146 -15.92 -8.50 -5.43
C VAL A 146 -15.23 -8.18 -6.75
N MET A 147 -14.87 -6.92 -6.99
CA MET A 147 -14.19 -6.48 -8.21
C MET A 147 -12.81 -7.14 -8.38
N MET A 148 -12.07 -7.36 -7.29
CA MET A 148 -10.78 -8.04 -7.30
C MET A 148 -10.89 -9.55 -7.56
N GLY A 149 -12.03 -10.18 -7.27
CA GLY A 149 -12.22 -11.62 -7.41
C GLY A 149 -11.16 -12.43 -6.65
N GLN A 150 -10.49 -13.37 -7.32
CA GLN A 150 -9.43 -14.18 -6.69
C GLN A 150 -8.25 -13.36 -6.17
N ARG A 151 -7.99 -12.17 -6.74
CA ARG A 151 -6.91 -11.27 -6.30
C ARG A 151 -7.16 -10.75 -4.88
N ALA A 152 -8.41 -10.74 -4.41
CA ALA A 152 -8.76 -10.30 -3.07
C ALA A 152 -8.08 -11.14 -1.96
N LYS A 153 -7.64 -12.37 -2.27
CA LYS A 153 -6.88 -13.23 -1.34
C LYS A 153 -5.48 -12.68 -1.03
N ARG A 154 -4.96 -11.78 -1.86
CA ARG A 154 -3.65 -11.14 -1.71
C ARG A 154 -3.71 -9.82 -0.95
N VAL A 155 -4.91 -9.32 -0.63
CA VAL A 155 -5.06 -8.05 0.11
C VAL A 155 -5.56 -8.32 1.52
N HIS A 156 -4.83 -7.80 2.50
CA HIS A 156 -5.13 -7.96 3.91
C HIS A 156 -5.33 -6.59 4.55
N GLU A 157 -6.12 -6.57 5.61
CA GLU A 157 -6.41 -5.36 6.38
C GLU A 157 -6.09 -5.63 7.84
N LEU A 158 -5.35 -4.71 8.43
CA LEU A 158 -5.07 -4.69 9.86
C LEU A 158 -5.56 -3.35 10.41
N ASP A 159 -6.54 -3.38 11.31
CA ASP A 159 -7.03 -2.16 11.94
C ASP A 159 -6.03 -1.70 13.02
N VAL A 160 -5.40 -0.56 12.79
CA VAL A 160 -4.44 0.09 13.71
C VAL A 160 -5.03 1.31 14.39
N SER A 161 -6.34 1.56 14.28
CA SER A 161 -6.99 2.78 14.78
C SER A 161 -6.88 2.93 16.30
N GLY A 162 -6.88 1.80 17.03
CA GLY A 162 -6.66 1.78 18.48
C GLY A 162 -5.25 2.19 18.90
N VAL A 163 -4.25 1.85 18.09
CA VAL A 163 -2.83 2.05 18.38
C VAL A 163 -2.33 3.42 17.88
N VAL A 164 -2.77 3.83 16.69
CA VAL A 164 -2.34 5.07 16.04
C VAL A 164 -3.21 6.27 16.44
N GLY A 165 -4.51 6.04 16.66
CA GLY A 165 -5.47 7.09 17.01
C GLY A 165 -5.69 8.08 15.87
N SER A 166 -5.74 9.38 16.19
CA SER A 166 -5.97 10.47 15.22
C SER A 166 -4.75 10.85 14.39
N ASN A 167 -3.58 10.25 14.65
CA ASN A 167 -2.31 10.61 14.04
C ASN A 167 -2.20 10.14 12.58
N HIS A 168 -1.53 10.97 11.77
CA HIS A 168 -1.17 10.67 10.39
C HIS A 168 0.35 10.52 10.19
N SER A 169 1.17 10.96 11.15
CA SER A 169 2.62 11.05 10.99
C SER A 169 3.28 9.66 10.98
N TRP A 170 4.37 9.51 10.21
CA TRP A 170 5.09 8.24 10.10
C TRP A 170 5.56 7.67 11.46
N PRO A 171 6.10 8.45 12.42
CA PRO A 171 6.45 7.95 13.75
C PRO A 171 5.31 7.28 14.50
N ALA A 172 4.07 7.70 14.30
CA ALA A 172 2.92 7.06 14.95
C ALA A 172 2.68 5.62 14.47
N TYR A 173 3.26 5.23 13.34
CA TYR A 173 3.22 3.87 12.80
C TYR A 173 4.48 3.07 13.14
N TYR A 174 5.67 3.53 12.78
CA TYR A 174 6.88 2.70 12.92
C TYR A 174 7.40 2.58 14.36
N ALA A 175 7.07 3.53 15.24
CA ALA A 175 7.50 3.48 16.64
C ALA A 175 6.60 2.59 17.52
N ARG A 176 5.68 1.83 16.92
CA ARG A 176 4.72 0.97 17.62
C ARG A 176 5.11 -0.51 17.51
N PRO A 177 5.60 -1.13 18.59
CA PRO A 177 5.95 -2.55 18.58
C PRO A 177 4.77 -3.47 18.25
N GLU A 178 3.53 -3.06 18.53
CA GLU A 178 2.30 -3.76 18.14
C GLU A 178 2.22 -3.91 16.61
N ILE A 179 2.41 -2.79 15.90
CA ILE A 179 2.35 -2.78 14.43
C ILE A 179 3.50 -3.61 13.86
N ALA A 180 4.71 -3.44 14.40
CA ALA A 180 5.88 -4.22 13.97
C ALA A 180 5.65 -5.73 14.10
N ARG A 181 5.11 -6.18 15.24
CA ARG A 181 4.77 -7.60 15.47
C ARG A 181 3.70 -8.11 14.50
N SER A 182 2.68 -7.32 14.20
CA SER A 182 1.60 -7.74 13.31
C SER A 182 1.98 -7.77 11.83
N VAL A 183 3.06 -7.10 11.43
CA VAL A 183 3.51 -7.07 10.01
C VAL A 183 4.81 -7.82 9.75
N VAL A 184 5.44 -8.40 10.78
CA VAL A 184 6.78 -9.01 10.68
C VAL A 184 6.86 -10.07 9.57
N GLU A 185 5.84 -10.91 9.42
CA GLU A 185 5.78 -11.98 8.41
C GLU A 185 5.58 -11.43 6.98
N HIS A 186 5.12 -10.19 6.85
CA HIS A 186 4.98 -9.50 5.57
C HIS A 186 6.25 -8.73 5.19
N VAL A 187 7.06 -8.32 6.18
CA VAL A 187 8.35 -7.66 5.98
C VAL A 187 9.44 -8.69 5.68
N TYR A 188 9.55 -9.71 6.52
CA TYR A 188 10.59 -10.74 6.39
C TYR A 188 10.08 -11.92 5.59
N PHE A 189 10.91 -12.39 4.66
CA PHE A 189 10.64 -13.57 3.84
C PHE A 189 11.20 -14.82 4.53
N LEU A 190 10.75 -15.06 5.76
CA LEU A 190 11.20 -16.19 6.56
C LEU A 190 10.88 -17.51 5.84
N PRO A 191 11.77 -18.52 5.90
CA PRO A 191 11.44 -19.87 5.48
C PRO A 191 10.21 -20.36 6.22
N VAL A 192 9.34 -21.12 5.55
CA VAL A 192 8.27 -21.84 6.25
C VAL A 192 8.98 -22.81 7.19
N GLU A 193 8.83 -22.63 8.50
CA GLU A 193 9.34 -23.61 9.45
C GLU A 193 8.77 -24.98 9.07
N SER A 194 9.66 -25.94 8.82
CA SER A 194 9.28 -27.33 8.60
C SER A 194 8.57 -27.80 9.86
N GLY A 195 7.23 -27.85 9.80
CA GLY A 195 6.39 -27.99 10.97
C GLY A 195 6.77 -29.18 11.86
N THR A 196 7.26 -28.89 13.06
CA THR A 196 7.07 -29.80 14.17
C THR A 196 5.60 -29.69 14.56
N LYS A 197 4.83 -30.75 14.32
CA LYS A 197 3.45 -30.86 14.81
C LYS A 197 3.46 -30.83 16.33
N SER A 198 3.39 -29.65 16.94
CA SER A 198 2.96 -29.53 18.33
C SER A 198 1.45 -29.62 18.34
N SER A 199 0.92 -30.73 18.86
CA SER A 199 -0.49 -30.90 19.14
C SER A 199 -0.90 -29.94 20.26
N THR A 200 -1.34 -28.74 19.90
CA THR A 200 -2.15 -27.93 20.80
C THR A 200 -3.23 -27.29 19.96
N LYS A 201 -4.46 -27.76 20.14
CA LYS A 201 -5.68 -27.10 19.64
C LYS A 201 -5.75 -25.71 20.28
N GLU A 202 -5.14 -24.72 19.64
CA GLU A 202 -5.43 -23.33 19.92
C GLU A 202 -6.51 -22.87 18.93
N LYS A 203 -7.68 -22.53 19.48
CA LYS A 203 -8.82 -22.02 18.73
C LYS A 203 -8.37 -20.83 17.89
N ALA A 204 -8.77 -20.81 16.62
CA ALA A 204 -8.64 -19.65 15.74
C ALA A 204 -9.30 -18.42 16.39
N GLY A 205 -8.48 -17.61 17.06
CA GLY A 205 -8.82 -16.26 17.48
C GLY A 205 -8.62 -15.29 16.31
N PRO A 206 -9.31 -14.14 16.30
CA PRO A 206 -9.23 -13.20 15.20
C PRO A 206 -7.80 -12.67 15.00
N THR A 207 -7.42 -12.46 13.74
CA THR A 207 -6.15 -11.91 13.27
C THR A 207 -5.76 -10.67 14.07
N ARG A 208 -4.65 -10.73 14.82
CA ARG A 208 -4.36 -9.75 15.89
C ARG A 208 -3.86 -8.41 15.37
N ILE A 209 -4.68 -7.38 15.58
CA ILE A 209 -4.39 -6.14 16.31
C ILE A 209 -5.56 -5.93 17.29
N ARG A 210 -5.29 -5.58 18.55
CA ARG A 210 -6.30 -5.19 19.55
C ARG A 210 -6.39 -3.67 19.63
#